data_AF-A0A2N8KDN6-F1
#
_entry.id   AF-A0A2N8KDN6-F1
#
_cell.length_a   1.000
_cell.length_b   1.000
_cell.length_c   1.000
_cell.angle_alpha   90.00
_cell.angle_beta   90.00
_cell.angle_gamma   90.00
#
_symmetry.space_group_name_H-M   'P 1'
#
loop_
_entity.id
_entity.type
_entity.pdbx_description
1 polymer ?
#
loop_
_entity_poly.entity_id
_entity_poly.type
_entity_poly.pdbx_seq_one_letter_code
_entity_poly.pdbx_strand_id
1 'polypeptide(L)'
;MEAARYWAGGARSSGDEFDADDQVLAALRAAGASPEVIEAARPAGESQAQVFEIWPENWATFEAFLALGRCWTWVAPAMGDPVRVGIASAEIESTLRLLRVKRRARREMFMELRAMEQAAIEVFENKG
;
A
#
# COMPACT_ATOMS: atom_id res chain seq x y z
N MET A 1 5.67 -7.85 -8.59
CA MET A 1 6.11 -6.51 -8.13
C MET A 1 4.97 -5.48 -8.16
N GLU A 2 4.15 -5.43 -9.21
CA GLU A 2 2.98 -4.54 -9.29
C GLU A 2 2.06 -4.63 -8.07
N ALA A 3 1.83 -5.85 -7.57
CA ALA A 3 1.10 -6.10 -6.33
C ALA A 3 1.61 -5.31 -5.11
N ALA A 4 2.94 -5.22 -4.96
CA ALA A 4 3.56 -4.50 -3.85
C ALA A 4 3.44 -2.98 -4.02
N ARG A 5 3.56 -2.49 -5.27
CA ARG A 5 3.35 -1.07 -5.58
C ARG A 5 1.92 -0.65 -5.29
N TYR A 6 0.95 -1.45 -5.68
CA TYR A 6 -0.46 -1.21 -5.39
C TYR A 6 -0.73 -1.20 -3.88
N TRP A 7 -0.24 -2.22 -3.16
CA TRP A 7 -0.36 -2.30 -1.70
C TRP A 7 0.26 -1.06 -1.01
N ALA A 8 1.44 -0.63 -1.45
CA ALA A 8 2.10 0.57 -0.94
C ALA A 8 1.32 1.85 -1.26
N GLY A 9 0.64 1.88 -2.42
CA GLY A 9 -0.19 2.99 -2.87
C GLY A 9 -1.41 3.26 -1.97
N GLY A 10 -2.08 2.21 -1.49
CA GLY A 10 -3.34 2.33 -0.72
C GLY A 10 -3.18 2.55 0.80
N ALA A 11 -1.98 2.46 1.35
CA ALA A 11 -1.79 2.50 2.81
C ALA A 11 -2.09 3.87 3.47
N ARG A 12 -2.29 4.95 2.70
CA ARG A 12 -2.75 6.26 3.21
C ARG A 12 -4.21 6.59 2.89
N SER A 13 -4.90 5.85 2.01
CA SER A 13 -6.30 6.16 1.65
C SER A 13 -7.34 5.56 2.60
N SER A 14 -6.97 4.60 3.45
CA SER A 14 -7.90 3.98 4.40
C SER A 14 -8.25 4.85 5.64
N GLY A 15 -7.82 6.10 5.70
CA GLY A 15 -7.89 6.91 6.92
C GLY A 15 -8.85 8.12 6.90
N ASP A 16 -8.99 8.84 5.79
CA ASP A 16 -9.70 10.14 5.82
C ASP A 16 -10.09 10.66 4.44
N GLU A 17 -10.39 9.78 3.47
CA GLU A 17 -10.89 10.22 2.17
C GLU A 17 -12.41 10.16 2.21
N PHE A 18 -13.03 11.27 2.62
CA PHE A 18 -14.47 11.48 2.49
C PHE A 18 -14.77 11.61 1.00
N ASP A 19 -15.05 10.47 0.37
CA ASP A 19 -15.44 10.40 -1.04
C ASP A 19 -16.88 10.89 -1.15
N ALA A 20 -17.05 12.19 -1.42
CA ALA A 20 -18.37 12.79 -1.51
C ALA A 20 -19.04 12.27 -2.79
N ASP A 21 -20.02 11.38 -2.61
CA ASP A 21 -20.85 10.91 -3.71
C ASP A 21 -21.67 12.06 -4.34
N ASP A 22 -22.30 11.76 -5.47
CA ASP A 22 -23.13 12.72 -6.21
C ASP A 22 -24.25 13.33 -5.34
N GLN A 23 -24.73 12.60 -4.33
CA GLN A 23 -25.77 13.05 -3.41
C GLN A 23 -25.24 14.12 -2.45
N VAL A 24 -24.02 13.94 -1.93
CA VAL A 24 -23.35 14.94 -1.09
C VAL A 24 -22.99 16.19 -1.88
N LEU A 25 -22.50 16.04 -3.11
CA LEU A 25 -22.22 17.18 -4.00
C LEU A 25 -23.49 17.98 -4.35
N ALA A 26 -24.62 17.29 -4.55
CA ALA A 26 -25.91 17.94 -4.77
C ALA A 26 -26.39 18.71 -3.54
N ALA A 27 -26.18 18.16 -2.34
CA ALA A 27 -26.53 18.83 -1.08
C ALA A 27 -25.70 20.10 -0.85
N LEU A 28 -24.40 20.07 -1.14
CA LEU A 28 -23.53 21.25 -1.05
C LEU A 28 -23.96 22.38 -2.00
N ARG A 29 -24.35 22.02 -3.23
CA ARG A 29 -24.92 22.99 -4.19
C ARG A 29 -26.24 23.58 -3.67
N ALA A 30 -27.13 22.75 -3.12
CA ALA A 30 -28.41 23.20 -2.56
C ALA A 30 -28.22 24.11 -1.34
N ALA A 31 -27.15 23.88 -0.56
CA ALA A 31 -26.77 24.71 0.58
C ALA A 31 -26.06 26.02 0.19
N GLY A 32 -25.77 26.24 -1.11
CA GLY A 32 -25.15 27.46 -1.60
C GLY A 32 -23.62 27.51 -1.43
N ALA A 33 -22.95 26.36 -1.34
CA ALA A 33 -21.50 26.30 -1.29
C ALA A 33 -20.86 26.95 -2.52
N SER A 34 -19.69 27.58 -2.35
CA SER A 34 -18.97 28.19 -3.46
C SER A 34 -18.46 27.12 -4.44
N PRO A 35 -18.21 27.47 -5.72
CA PRO A 35 -17.67 26.53 -6.70
C PRO A 35 -16.34 25.89 -6.27
N GLU A 36 -15.50 26.65 -5.55
CA GLU A 36 -14.22 26.18 -5.01
C GLU A 36 -14.41 25.08 -3.95
N VAL A 37 -15.41 25.23 -3.07
CA VAL A 37 -15.74 24.23 -2.04
C VAL A 37 -16.33 22.96 -2.67
N ILE A 38 -17.16 23.12 -3.70
CA ILE A 38 -17.74 21.98 -4.44
C ILE A 38 -16.64 21.21 -5.19
N GLU A 39 -15.65 21.93 -5.74
CA GLU A 39 -14.55 21.29 -6.46
C GLU A 39 -13.57 20.60 -5.51
N ALA A 40 -13.29 21.19 -4.34
CA ALA A 40 -12.48 20.57 -3.31
C ALA A 40 -13.15 19.32 -2.70
N ALA A 41 -14.48 19.27 -2.71
CA ALA A 41 -15.26 18.12 -2.25
C ALA A 41 -15.47 17.07 -3.35
N ARG A 42 -15.12 17.36 -4.62
CA ARG A 42 -15.23 16.38 -5.69
C ARG A 42 -14.32 15.19 -5.36
N PRO A 43 -14.78 13.94 -5.52
CA PRO A 43 -13.91 12.78 -5.52
C PRO A 43 -12.64 13.10 -6.31
N ALA A 44 -11.46 12.88 -5.71
CA ALA A 44 -10.25 12.74 -6.50
C ALA A 44 -10.53 11.54 -7.41
N GLY A 45 -10.92 11.83 -8.65
CA GLY A 45 -11.81 10.97 -9.45
C GLY A 45 -11.43 9.52 -9.35
N GLU A 46 -12.45 8.66 -9.16
CA GLU A 46 -12.35 7.19 -9.01
C GLU A 46 -10.91 6.74 -9.18
N SER A 47 -10.19 6.58 -8.06
CA SER A 47 -8.93 5.85 -8.11
C SER A 47 -9.29 4.52 -8.73
N GLN A 48 -9.14 4.39 -10.06
CA GLN A 48 -9.52 3.22 -10.82
C GLN A 48 -8.82 2.11 -10.07
N ALA A 49 -9.60 1.27 -9.38
CA ALA A 49 -9.05 0.23 -8.57
C ALA A 49 -8.20 -0.59 -9.53
N GLN A 50 -6.89 -0.39 -9.49
CA GLN A 50 -6.00 -0.92 -10.50
C GLN A 50 -5.89 -2.39 -10.16
N VAL A 51 -6.83 -3.17 -10.71
CA VAL A 51 -6.91 -4.60 -10.51
C VAL A 51 -5.68 -5.18 -11.21
N PHE A 52 -4.76 -5.71 -10.43
CA PHE A 52 -3.64 -6.48 -10.95
C PHE A 52 -3.91 -7.96 -10.68
N GLU A 53 -3.59 -8.80 -11.66
CA GLU A 53 -3.74 -10.24 -11.55
C GLU A 53 -2.48 -10.86 -10.94
N ILE A 54 -2.65 -11.77 -9.99
CA ILE A 54 -1.56 -12.56 -9.42
C ILE A 54 -1.66 -13.97 -9.95
N TRP A 55 -0.66 -14.38 -10.72
CA TRP A 55 -0.54 -15.77 -11.17
C TRP A 55 -0.56 -16.73 -9.97
N PRO A 56 -1.26 -17.88 -10.05
CA PRO A 56 -1.43 -18.80 -8.91
C PRO A 56 -0.11 -19.19 -8.22
N GLU A 57 0.97 -19.24 -8.99
CA GLU A 57 2.31 -19.64 -8.55
C GLU A 57 2.93 -18.61 -7.59
N ASN A 58 2.58 -17.34 -7.77
CA ASN A 58 3.07 -16.22 -6.97
C ASN A 58 2.17 -15.92 -5.76
N TRP A 59 1.05 -16.62 -5.62
CA TRP A 59 0.07 -16.36 -4.56
C TRP A 59 0.69 -16.54 -3.17
N ALA A 60 1.45 -17.61 -2.96
CA ALA A 60 2.11 -17.87 -1.68
C ALA A 60 3.14 -16.78 -1.31
N THR A 61 3.89 -16.27 -2.29
CA THR A 61 4.83 -15.16 -2.07
C THR A 61 4.08 -13.88 -1.73
N PHE A 62 2.95 -13.62 -2.39
CA PHE A 62 2.12 -12.45 -2.08
C PHE A 62 1.48 -12.52 -0.69
N GLU A 63 0.96 -13.68 -0.29
CA GLU A 63 0.46 -13.89 1.09
C GLU A 63 1.56 -13.64 2.13
N ALA A 64 2.79 -14.11 1.87
CA ALA A 64 3.93 -13.84 2.74
C ALA A 64 4.26 -12.35 2.81
N PHE A 65 4.19 -11.63 1.68
CA PHE A 65 4.38 -10.19 1.64
C PHE A 65 3.31 -9.44 2.45
N LEU A 66 2.05 -9.83 2.34
CA LEU A 66 0.96 -9.24 3.13
C LEU A 66 1.15 -9.47 4.64
N ALA A 67 1.60 -10.66 5.03
CA ALA A 67 1.91 -10.97 6.43
C ALA A 67 3.01 -10.07 7.01
N LEU A 68 3.98 -9.65 6.18
CA LEU A 68 5.06 -8.74 6.56
C LEU A 68 4.63 -7.26 6.63
N GLY A 69 3.38 -6.93 6.28
CA GLY A 69 2.90 -5.54 6.25
C GLY A 69 3.08 -4.76 7.55
N ARG A 70 3.17 -5.45 8.71
CA ARG A 70 3.40 -4.84 10.03
C ARG A 70 4.87 -4.84 10.47
N CYS A 71 5.76 -5.50 9.73
CA CYS A 71 7.16 -5.67 10.07
C CYS A 71 8.07 -4.57 9.49
N TRP A 72 7.49 -3.52 8.90
CA TRP A 72 8.23 -2.40 8.33
C TRP A 72 8.87 -1.56 9.43
N THR A 73 10.17 -1.30 9.27
CA THR A 73 10.91 -0.33 10.06
C THR A 73 10.50 1.07 9.64
N TRP A 74 10.11 1.86 10.63
CA TRP A 74 9.83 3.28 10.47
C TRP A 74 10.99 4.11 10.99
N VAL A 75 11.35 5.14 10.24
CA VAL A 75 12.33 6.15 10.65
C VAL A 75 11.63 7.50 10.66
N ALA A 76 11.69 8.18 11.80
CA ALA A 76 11.21 9.54 11.95
C ALA A 76 12.40 10.51 11.85
N PRO A 77 12.57 11.23 10.73
CA PRO A 77 13.62 12.24 10.61
C PRO A 77 13.35 13.44 11.54
N ALA A 78 14.37 14.26 11.78
CA ALA A 78 14.25 15.45 12.65
C ALA A 78 13.28 16.52 12.08
N MET A 79 13.11 16.56 10.75
CA MET A 79 12.04 17.29 10.06
C MET A 79 11.45 16.37 8.97
N GLY A 80 10.14 16.46 8.77
CA GLY A 80 9.40 15.68 7.78
C GLY A 80 8.55 14.56 8.38
N ASP A 81 7.82 13.87 7.51
CA ASP A 81 6.97 12.75 7.90
C ASP A 81 7.79 11.48 8.17
N PRO A 82 7.35 10.58 9.07
CA PRO A 82 7.95 9.26 9.22
C PRO A 82 7.91 8.45 7.92
N VAL A 83 9.05 7.84 7.58
CA VAL A 83 9.20 7.04 6.35
C VAL A 83 9.43 5.58 6.69
N ARG A 84 8.92 4.69 5.83
CA ARG A 84 9.21 3.26 5.87
C ARG A 84 10.49 2.99 5.10
N VAL A 85 11.47 2.35 5.73
CA VAL A 85 12.80 2.13 5.12
C VAL A 85 13.04 0.68 4.68
N GLY A 86 12.26 -0.27 5.19
CA GLY A 86 12.37 -1.68 4.84
C GLY A 86 11.95 -2.62 5.97
N ILE A 87 12.08 -3.91 5.71
CA ILE A 87 11.76 -5.04 6.56
C ILE A 87 13.07 -5.75 6.90
N ALA A 88 13.30 -6.03 8.19
CA ALA A 88 14.50 -6.75 8.59
C ALA A 88 14.49 -8.19 8.03
N SER A 89 15.63 -8.67 7.52
CA SER A 89 15.75 -10.03 6.97
C SER A 89 15.30 -11.13 7.95
N ALA A 90 15.50 -10.90 9.25
CA ALA A 90 15.05 -11.81 10.31
C ALA A 90 13.52 -11.93 10.37
N GLU A 91 12.77 -10.85 10.13
CA GLU A 91 11.31 -10.85 10.06
C GLU A 91 10.81 -11.60 8.82
N ILE A 92 11.51 -11.45 7.70
CA ILE A 92 11.22 -12.23 6.48
C ILE A 92 11.44 -13.72 6.75
N GLU A 93 12.60 -14.08 7.32
CA GLU A 93 12.90 -15.47 7.63
C GLU A 93 11.91 -16.08 8.64
N SER A 94 11.57 -15.34 9.70
CA SER A 94 10.62 -15.78 10.73
C SER A 94 9.23 -15.99 10.13
N THR A 95 8.77 -15.09 9.27
CA THR A 95 7.47 -15.18 8.59
C THR A 95 7.42 -16.39 7.66
N LEU A 96 8.46 -16.62 6.84
CA LEU A 96 8.54 -17.81 5.97
C LEU A 96 8.53 -19.11 6.78
N ARG A 97 9.10 -19.12 7.99
CA ARG A 97 9.03 -20.26 8.90
C ARG A 97 7.62 -20.47 9.46
N LEU A 98 6.96 -19.39 9.90
CA LEU A 98 5.59 -19.43 10.46
C LEU A 98 4.57 -19.90 9.42
N LEU A 99 4.70 -19.45 8.17
CA LEU A 99 3.89 -19.88 7.03
C LEU A 99 4.26 -21.29 6.51
N ARG A 100 5.16 -21.99 7.20
CA ARG A 100 5.59 -23.37 6.89
C ARG A 100 6.14 -23.53 5.47
N VAL A 101 6.75 -22.48 4.91
CA VAL A 101 7.42 -22.55 3.60
C VAL A 101 8.55 -23.57 3.67
N LYS A 102 8.58 -24.48 2.68
CA LYS A 102 9.57 -25.55 2.59
C LYS A 102 10.97 -24.95 2.56
N ARG A 103 11.90 -25.51 3.35
CA ARG A 103 13.26 -24.98 3.52
C ARG A 103 13.99 -24.70 2.20
N ARG A 104 13.80 -25.56 1.20
CA ARG A 104 14.37 -25.44 -0.15
C ARG A 104 13.83 -24.25 -0.97
N ALA A 105 12.59 -23.83 -0.70
CA ALA A 105 11.92 -22.73 -1.41
C ALA A 105 12.15 -21.37 -0.73
N ARG A 106 12.57 -21.36 0.54
CA ARG A 106 12.72 -20.10 1.31
C ARG A 106 13.71 -19.14 0.69
N ARG A 107 14.82 -19.63 0.11
CA ARG A 107 15.82 -18.76 -0.50
C ARG A 107 15.24 -17.98 -1.68
N GLU A 108 14.51 -18.67 -2.54
CA GLU A 108 13.86 -18.08 -3.71
C GLU A 108 12.78 -17.08 -3.29
N MET A 109 11.86 -17.52 -2.43
CA MET A 109 10.79 -16.66 -1.92
C MET A 109 11.34 -15.45 -1.14
N PHE A 110 12.46 -15.59 -0.43
CA PHE A 110 13.14 -14.45 0.20
C PHE A 110 13.58 -13.41 -0.84
N MET A 111 14.19 -13.82 -1.94
CA MET A 111 14.62 -12.90 -3.00
C MET A 111 13.43 -12.21 -3.67
N GLU A 112 12.33 -12.94 -3.89
CA GLU A 112 11.09 -12.36 -4.42
C GLU A 112 10.49 -11.32 -3.45
N LEU A 113 10.47 -11.62 -2.15
CA LEU A 113 10.00 -10.68 -1.13
C LEU A 113 10.86 -9.42 -1.06
N ARG A 114 12.18 -9.52 -1.25
CA ARG A 114 13.08 -8.36 -1.36
C ARG A 114 12.78 -7.52 -2.60
N ALA A 115 12.43 -8.15 -3.72
CA ALA A 115 12.01 -7.42 -4.92
C ALA A 115 10.66 -6.70 -4.69
N MET A 116 9.72 -7.33 -3.97
CA MET A 116 8.45 -6.71 -3.59
C MET A 116 8.64 -5.55 -2.61
N GLU A 117 9.50 -5.70 -1.61
CA GLU A 117 9.90 -4.63 -0.68
C GLU A 117 10.46 -3.43 -1.44
N GLN A 118 11.41 -3.65 -2.34
CA GLN A 118 11.99 -2.56 -3.14
C GLN A 118 10.93 -1.82 -3.96
N ALA A 119 10.03 -2.56 -4.60
CA ALA A 119 8.93 -1.96 -5.36
C ALA A 119 7.97 -1.14 -4.46
N ALA A 120 7.74 -1.55 -3.22
CA ALA A 120 6.95 -0.77 -2.26
C ALA A 120 7.69 0.50 -1.81
N ILE A 121 9.00 0.42 -1.57
CA ILE A 121 9.85 1.57 -1.20
C ILE A 121 9.82 2.64 -2.31
N GLU A 122 9.96 2.24 -3.57
CA GLU A 122 9.85 3.16 -4.72
C GLU A 122 8.55 3.98 -4.69
N VAL A 123 7.44 3.36 -4.27
CA VAL A 123 6.15 4.06 -4.15
C VAL A 123 6.10 4.99 -2.93
N PHE A 124 6.71 4.60 -1.81
CA PHE A 124 6.77 5.46 -0.63
C PHE A 124 7.64 6.70 -0.88
N GLU A 125 8.77 6.55 -1.55
CA GLU A 125 9.69 7.65 -1.87
C GLU A 125 9.08 8.63 -2.87
N ASN A 126 8.36 8.14 -3.88
CA ASN A 126 7.70 8.98 -4.89
C ASN A 126 6.45 9.74 -4.35
N LYS A 127 6.05 9.49 -3.10
CA LYS A 127 4.90 10.14 -2.44
C LYS A 127 5.29 11.19 -1.39
N GLY A 128 6.59 11.38 -1.13
CA GLY A 128 7.12 12.43 -0.24
C GLY A 128 7.42 13.72 -1.00
#